data_AF-A0A8T5A0T3-F1
#
_entry.id   AF-A0A8T5A0T3-F1
#
_cell.length_a   1.000
_cell.length_b   1.000
_cell.length_c   1.000
_cell.angle_alpha   90.00
_cell.angle_beta   90.00
_cell.angle_gamma   90.00
#
_symmetry.space_group_name_H-M   'P 1'
#
loop_
_entity.id
_entity.type
_entity.pdbx_description
1 polymer ?
#
loop_
_entity_poly.entity_id
_entity_poly.type
_entity_poly.pdbx_seq_one_letter_code
_entity_poly.pdbx_strand_id
1 'polypeptide(L)'
;GQNRPTKTKTANLLQVLQEAGVLNFEMETATLYTLAALYGLRAGSVCSVYANRCTGEFKPGEGEENAIKVANEAVKILNEWDEEKKTKGKKWLFPSLIRA
;
A
#
# COMPACT_ATOMS: atom_id res chain seq x y z
N GLY A 1 13.83 14.12 -1.36
CA GLY A 1 14.90 14.43 -0.40
C GLY A 1 14.46 15.57 0.49
N GLN A 2 14.61 15.43 1.81
CA GLN A 2 14.11 16.37 2.82
C GLN A 2 14.71 17.79 2.77
N ASN A 3 15.65 18.06 1.85
CA ASN A 3 16.29 19.38 1.67
C ASN A 3 15.95 20.07 0.34
N ARG A 4 14.75 19.87 -0.22
CA ARG A 4 14.33 20.64 -1.41
C ARG A 4 13.94 22.07 -1.00
N PRO A 5 14.53 23.13 -1.60
CA PRO A 5 14.16 24.51 -1.29
C PRO A 5 12.69 24.77 -1.65
N THR A 6 11.91 25.22 -0.66
CA THR A 6 10.46 25.43 -0.75
C THR A 6 10.13 26.82 -1.31
N LYS A 7 10.28 27.01 -2.61
CA LYS A 7 9.61 28.11 -3.32
C LYS A 7 8.23 27.67 -3.83
N THR A 8 7.31 27.32 -2.94
CA THR A 8 5.90 27.10 -3.33
C THR A 8 4.94 27.41 -2.18
N LYS A 9 3.84 28.08 -2.51
CA LYS A 9 2.68 28.35 -1.64
C LYS A 9 2.01 27.04 -1.21
N THR A 10 2.53 26.37 -0.20
CA THR A 10 1.86 25.22 0.46
C THR A 10 1.70 25.48 1.95
N ALA A 11 1.29 26.69 2.31
CA ALA A 11 0.55 26.84 3.56
C ALA A 11 -0.68 25.92 3.41
N ASN A 12 -0.74 24.83 4.18
CA ASN A 12 -1.84 23.85 4.25
C ASN A 12 -1.75 22.60 3.35
N LEU A 13 -0.56 22.13 2.94
CA LEU A 13 -0.43 20.83 2.21
C LEU A 13 -1.09 19.66 2.95
N LEU A 14 -0.92 19.57 4.27
CA LEU A 14 -1.52 18.49 5.06
C LEU A 14 -3.05 18.52 4.98
N GLN A 15 -3.64 19.71 5.10
CA GLN A 15 -5.10 19.89 5.00
C GLN A 15 -5.62 19.48 3.63
N VAL A 16 -4.96 19.91 2.55
CA VAL A 16 -5.34 19.54 1.17
C VAL A 16 -5.34 18.02 0.98
N LEU A 17 -4.34 17.33 1.54
CA LEU A 17 -4.24 15.88 1.43
C LEU A 17 -5.28 15.17 2.30
N GLN A 18 -5.62 15.71 3.47
CA GLN A 18 -6.72 15.20 4.30
C GLN A 18 -8.07 15.36 3.60
N GLU A 19 -8.35 16.52 3.01
CA GLU A 19 -9.56 16.79 2.23
C GLU A 19 -9.68 15.85 1.02
N ALA A 20 -8.54 15.43 0.45
CA ALA A 20 -8.47 14.42 -0.61
C ALA A 20 -8.57 12.96 -0.10
N GLY A 21 -8.69 12.73 1.21
CA GLY A 21 -8.80 11.39 1.80
C GLY A 21 -7.48 10.62 1.88
N VAL A 22 -6.33 11.29 1.78
CA VAL A 22 -5.01 10.65 1.93
C VAL A 22 -4.80 10.23 3.39
N LEU A 23 -4.56 8.93 3.59
CA LEU A 23 -4.43 8.32 4.91
C LEU A 23 -2.99 8.23 5.41
N ASN A 24 -2.02 8.12 4.49
CA ASN A 24 -0.64 7.82 4.84
C ASN A 24 0.36 8.55 3.92
N PHE A 25 1.57 8.76 4.43
CA PHE A 25 2.71 9.31 3.69
C PHE A 25 3.85 8.30 3.68
N GLU A 26 4.28 7.91 2.49
CA GLU A 26 5.42 7.01 2.27
C GLU A 26 6.17 7.48 1.00
N MET A 27 7.27 6.82 0.62
CA MET A 27 8.18 7.35 -0.41
C MET A 27 8.35 6.45 -1.65
N GLU A 28 7.95 5.19 -1.60
CA GLU A 28 8.34 4.17 -2.57
C GLU A 28 7.16 3.63 -3.40
N THR A 29 5.97 3.55 -2.81
CA THR A 29 4.80 2.83 -3.35
C THR A 29 4.34 3.42 -4.67
N ALA A 30 4.29 4.75 -4.80
CA ALA A 30 3.89 5.39 -6.06
C ALA A 30 4.79 4.98 -7.24
N THR A 31 6.11 4.90 -6.99
CA THR A 31 7.08 4.47 -8.00
C THR A 31 6.91 2.98 -8.32
N LEU A 32 6.79 2.14 -7.30
CA LEU A 32 6.59 0.69 -7.46
C LEU A 32 5.31 0.37 -8.23
N TYR A 33 4.20 1.05 -7.93
CA TYR A 33 2.94 0.85 -8.63
C TYR A 33 3.01 1.30 -10.09
N THR A 34 3.70 2.40 -10.37
CA THR A 34 3.93 2.86 -11.74
C THR A 34 4.71 1.81 -12.54
N LEU A 35 5.81 1.29 -11.97
CA LEU A 35 6.60 0.24 -12.62
C LEU A 35 5.78 -1.04 -12.82
N ALA A 36 5.06 -1.50 -11.79
CA ALA A 36 4.22 -2.69 -11.88
C ALA A 36 3.16 -2.55 -12.99
N ALA A 37 2.50 -1.40 -13.10
CA ALA A 37 1.54 -1.13 -14.16
C ALA A 37 2.19 -1.17 -15.55
N LEU A 38 3.37 -0.56 -15.72
CA LEU A 38 4.12 -0.58 -16.99
C LEU A 38 4.52 -2.00 -17.42
N TYR A 39 4.86 -2.87 -16.47
CA TYR A 39 5.25 -4.26 -16.73
C TYR A 39 4.08 -5.24 -16.72
N GLY A 40 2.84 -4.79 -16.53
CA GLY A 40 1.66 -5.67 -16.46
C GLY A 40 1.66 -6.59 -15.23
N LEU A 41 2.31 -6.17 -14.14
CA LEU A 41 2.40 -6.89 -12.88
C LEU A 41 1.36 -6.38 -11.87
N ARG A 42 1.10 -7.18 -10.83
CA ARG A 42 0.32 -6.75 -9.66
C ARG A 42 1.26 -6.24 -8.58
N ALA A 43 0.87 -5.16 -7.90
CA ALA A 43 1.56 -4.64 -6.74
C ALA A 43 0.56 -4.27 -5.64
N GLY A 44 1.03 -4.30 -4.39
CA GLY A 44 0.31 -3.89 -3.20
C GLY A 44 1.30 -3.42 -2.14
N SER A 45 0.82 -2.66 -1.15
CA SER A 45 1.66 -2.10 -0.08
C SER A 45 0.93 -2.18 1.25
N VAL A 46 1.66 -2.57 2.30
CA VAL A 46 1.22 -2.54 3.70
C VAL A 46 2.17 -1.62 4.44
N CYS A 47 1.65 -0.59 5.11
CA CYS A 47 2.47 0.41 5.79
C CYS A 47 2.14 0.43 7.28
N SER A 48 3.16 0.34 8.12
CA SER A 48 3.05 0.66 9.55
C SER A 48 3.05 2.18 9.75
N VAL A 49 2.31 2.65 10.77
CA VAL A 49 2.20 4.08 11.08
C VAL A 49 3.19 4.45 12.17
N TYR A 50 4.40 4.86 11.78
CA TYR A 50 5.44 5.27 12.74
C TYR A 50 5.24 6.68 13.30
N ALA A 51 4.69 7.60 12.52
CA ALA A 51 4.36 8.93 13.03
C ALA A 51 3.01 9.40 12.53
N ASN A 52 2.18 9.82 13.47
CA ASN A 52 0.92 10.45 13.19
C ASN A 52 1.11 11.97 13.20
N ARG A 53 1.01 12.59 12.02
CA ARG A 53 1.25 14.03 11.86
C ARG A 53 0.10 14.89 12.41
N CYS A 54 -1.06 14.29 12.67
CA CYS A 54 -2.19 14.98 13.27
C CYS A 54 -2.06 15.07 14.80
N THR A 55 -1.56 14.01 15.44
CA THR A 55 -1.39 13.95 16.91
C THR A 55 0.02 14.32 17.37
N GLY A 56 1.00 14.30 16.47
CA GLY A 56 2.43 14.50 16.79
C GLY A 56 3.10 13.27 17.38
N GLU A 57 2.40 12.15 17.49
CA GLU A 57 2.93 10.90 18.05
C GLU A 57 3.97 10.28 17.12
N PHE A 58 5.10 9.83 17.69
CA PHE A 58 6.18 9.14 16.99
C PHE A 58 6.60 7.89 17.76
N LYS A 59 6.42 6.73 17.14
CA LYS A 59 6.71 5.41 17.71
C LYS A 59 7.57 4.59 16.76
N PRO A 60 8.89 4.84 16.72
CA PRO A 60 9.81 4.08 15.88
C PRO A 60 9.82 2.61 16.30
N GLY A 61 9.92 1.71 15.33
CA GLY A 61 9.91 0.25 15.54
C GLY A 61 8.54 -0.38 15.77
N GLU A 62 7.46 0.39 15.92
CA GLU A 62 6.11 -0.17 16.12
C GLU A 62 5.46 -0.60 14.79
N GLY A 63 4.77 -1.75 14.81
CA GLY A 63 3.91 -2.19 13.71
C GLY A 63 4.61 -2.88 12.53
N GLU A 64 5.94 -2.85 12.46
CA GLU A 64 6.72 -3.50 11.38
C GLU A 64 6.47 -5.00 11.32
N GLU A 65 6.57 -5.69 12.46
CA GLU A 65 6.35 -7.14 12.54
C GLU A 65 4.93 -7.51 12.05
N ASN A 66 3.93 -6.72 12.42
CA ASN A 66 2.56 -6.92 11.96
C ASN A 66 2.43 -6.66 10.45
N ALA A 67 3.04 -5.59 9.93
CA ALA A 67 3.03 -5.31 8.49
C ALA A 67 3.68 -6.46 7.69
N ILE A 68 4.79 -7.01 8.18
CA ILE A 68 5.47 -8.18 7.59
C ILE A 68 4.55 -9.41 7.60
N LYS A 69 3.92 -9.72 8.74
CA LYS A 69 2.97 -10.85 8.85
C LYS A 69 1.79 -10.70 7.89
N VAL A 70 1.21 -9.51 7.81
CA VAL A 70 0.10 -9.23 6.88
C VAL A 70 0.56 -9.37 5.43
N ALA A 71 1.72 -8.82 5.06
CA ALA A 71 2.24 -8.95 3.70
C ALA A 71 2.48 -10.42 3.31
N ASN A 72 3.09 -11.21 4.21
CA ASN A 72 3.33 -12.63 3.97
C ASN A 72 2.02 -13.43 3.80
N GLU A 73 1.04 -13.21 4.68
CA GLU A 73 -0.25 -13.91 4.57
C GLU A 73 -1.00 -13.46 3.31
N ALA A 74 -0.95 -12.17 2.95
CA ALA A 74 -1.56 -11.68 1.72
C ALA A 74 -0.97 -12.35 0.48
N VAL A 75 0.36 -12.52 0.40
CA VAL A 75 1.02 -13.22 -0.73
C VAL A 75 0.61 -14.68 -0.78
N LYS A 76 0.53 -15.36 0.36
CA LYS A 76 0.06 -16.75 0.46
C LYS A 76 -1.38 -16.88 -0.06
N ILE A 77 -2.30 -16.04 0.42
CA ILE A 77 -3.70 -16.02 -0.03
C ILE A 77 -3.80 -15.74 -1.53
N LEU A 78 -3.05 -14.76 -2.04
CA LEU A 78 -3.04 -14.44 -3.47
C LEU A 78 -2.54 -15.62 -4.32
N ASN A 79 -1.56 -16.36 -3.83
CA ASN A 79 -1.05 -17.56 -4.50
C ASN A 79 -2.12 -18.68 -4.53
N GLU A 80 -2.81 -18.93 -3.42
CA GLU A 80 -3.91 -19.89 -3.36
C GLU A 80 -5.02 -19.53 -4.36
N TRP A 81 -5.37 -18.25 -4.46
CA TRP A 81 -6.36 -17.77 -5.44
C TRP A 81 -5.88 -17.89 -6.89
N ASP A 82 -4.59 -17.74 -7.15
CA ASP A 82 -4.00 -17.92 -8.47
C ASP A 82 -4.05 -19.39 -8.91
N GLU A 83 -3.74 -20.32 -8.01
CA GLU A 83 -3.84 -21.77 -8.28
C GLU A 83 -5.30 -22.22 -8.47
N GLU A 84 -6.24 -21.69 -7.70
CA GLU A 84 -7.66 -22.01 -7.85
C GLU A 84 -8.20 -21.56 -9.22
N LYS A 85 -7.86 -20.33 -9.66
CA LYS A 85 -8.19 -19.84 -11.00
C LYS A 85 -7.62 -20.74 -12.09
N LYS A 86 -6.35 -21.14 -11.94
CA LYS A 86 -5.64 -21.99 -12.90
C LYS A 86 -6.29 -23.37 -13.00
N THR A 87 -6.60 -23.99 -11.86
CA THR A 87 -7.29 -25.28 -11.78
C THR A 87 -8.65 -25.26 -12.45
N LYS A 88 -9.41 -24.16 -12.30
CA LYS A 88 -10.74 -23.97 -12.93
C LYS A 88 -10.68 -23.36 -14.34
N GLY A 89 -9.49 -23.16 -14.91
CA GLY A 89 -9.31 -22.59 -16.24
C GLY A 89 -9.88 -21.18 -16.42
N LYS A 90 -9.89 -20.37 -15.35
CA LYS A 90 -10.45 -19.02 -15.35
C LYS A 90 -9.36 -17.96 -15.51
N LYS A 91 -9.61 -16.99 -16.38
CA LYS A 91 -8.73 -15.83 -16.56
C LYS A 91 -8.80 -14.85 -15.37
N TRP A 92 -10.00 -14.65 -14.82
CA TRP A 92 -10.27 -13.67 -13.76
C TRP A 92 -10.68 -14.37 -12.46
N LEU A 93 -10.41 -13.73 -11.33
CA LEU A 93 -10.90 -14.18 -10.03
C LEU A 93 -12.37 -13.78 -9.90
N PHE A 94 -13.22 -14.73 -9.50
CA PHE A 94 -14.62 -14.48 -9.19
C PHE A 94 -14.88 -14.87 -7.73
N PRO A 95 -15.74 -14.15 -6.99
CA PRO A 95 -16.06 -14.50 -5.60
C PRO A 95 -16.52 -15.95 -5.40
N SER A 96 -17.21 -16.53 -6.39
CA SER A 96 -17.64 -17.94 -6.38
C SER A 96 -16.49 -18.95 -6.49
N LEU A 97 -15.27 -18.52 -6.82
CA LEU A 97 -14.10 -19.40 -6.84
C LEU A 97 -13.47 -19.57 -5.45
N ILE A 98 -13.65 -18.58 -4.57
CA ILE A 98 -12.96 -18.48 -3.27
C ILE A 98 -13.90 -18.64 -2.07
N ARG A 99 -15.22 -18.62 -2.29
CA ARG A 99 -16.22 -18.92 -1.27
C ARG A 99 -16.64 -20.39 -1.39
N ALA A 100 -16.31 -21.18 -0.37
CA ALA A 100 -16.98 -22.44 -0.05
C ALA A 100 -18.01 -22.17 1.05
#